data_AF-A0A7S2MIH2-F1
#
_entry.id   AF-A0A7S2MIH2-F1
#
_cell.length_a   1.000
_cell.length_b   1.000
_cell.length_c   1.000
_cell.angle_alpha   90.00
_cell.angle_beta   90.00
_cell.angle_gamma   90.00
#
_symmetry.space_group_name_H-M   'P 1'
#
loop_
_entity.id
_entity.type
_entity.pdbx_description
1 polymer ?
#
loop_
_entity_poly.entity_id
_entity_poly.type
_entity_poly.pdbx_seq_one_letter_code
_entity_poly.pdbx_strand_id
1 'polypeptide(L)'
;TRAMLISIAYADNTVQSIQLVGFNSINMQVQYELVSSDPPSHCASQVHTITCYRITDKNHCFVTWTTDFSSDVTPEVIADCQWKKNDSFEQLKSSSLLVER
;
A
#
# COMPACT_ATOMS: atom_id res chain seq x y z
N THR A 1 9.22 -17.49 13.95
CA THR A 1 9.38 -16.06 13.63
C THR A 1 7.99 -15.47 13.59
N ARG A 2 7.67 -14.52 14.49
CA ARG A 2 6.30 -13.97 14.61
C ARG A 2 6.04 -13.06 13.41
N ALA A 3 5.08 -13.40 12.56
CA ALA A 3 4.65 -12.52 11.47
C ALA A 3 4.15 -11.19 12.07
N MET A 4 4.66 -10.08 11.56
CA MET A 4 4.25 -8.75 11.99
C MET A 4 2.96 -8.38 11.26
N LEU A 5 1.85 -8.46 11.97
CA LEU A 5 0.53 -8.04 11.51
C LEU A 5 0.32 -6.57 11.91
N ILE A 6 -0.08 -5.74 10.96
CA ILE A 6 -0.37 -4.32 11.16
C ILE A 6 -1.82 -4.07 10.74
N SER A 7 -2.61 -3.41 11.58
CA SER A 7 -3.98 -3.02 11.24
C SER A 7 -4.03 -1.56 10.82
N ILE A 8 -4.64 -1.30 9.67
CA ILE A 8 -4.85 0.01 9.06
C ILE A 8 -6.35 0.29 9.07
N ALA A 9 -6.74 1.44 9.62
CA ALA A 9 -8.11 1.93 9.54
C ALA A 9 -8.19 3.05 8.50
N TYR A 10 -9.14 2.93 7.57
CA TYR A 10 -9.39 3.90 6.51
C TYR A 10 -10.57 4.81 6.86
N ALA A 11 -10.68 5.94 6.16
CA ALA A 11 -11.70 6.96 6.42
C ALA A 11 -13.15 6.51 6.16
N ASP A 12 -13.32 5.45 5.34
CA ASP A 12 -14.59 4.79 5.06
C ASP A 12 -15.03 3.81 6.16
N ASN A 13 -14.30 3.76 7.28
CA ASN A 13 -14.42 2.79 8.37
C ASN A 13 -14.01 1.35 7.99
N THR A 14 -13.38 1.15 6.84
CA THR A 14 -12.78 -0.15 6.51
C THR A 14 -11.53 -0.36 7.37
N VAL A 15 -11.42 -1.53 8.01
CA VAL A 15 -10.21 -1.95 8.74
C VAL A 15 -9.56 -3.10 8.00
N GLN A 16 -8.30 -2.94 7.62
CA GLN A 16 -7.51 -3.96 6.95
C GLN A 16 -6.32 -4.37 7.80
N SER A 17 -6.14 -5.68 7.97
CA SER A 17 -4.94 -6.24 8.56
C SER A 17 -3.99 -6.69 7.45
N ILE A 18 -2.81 -6.09 7.44
CA ILE A 18 -1.74 -6.41 6.50
C ILE A 18 -0.61 -7.17 7.20
N GLN A 19 0.10 -7.96 6.44
CA GLN A 19 1.28 -8.68 6.88
C GLN A 19 2.47 -8.34 5.99
N LEU A 20 3.61 -8.02 6.61
CA LEU A 20 4.85 -7.79 5.87
C LEU A 20 5.35 -9.11 5.26
N VAL A 21 5.52 -9.12 3.94
CA VAL A 21 6.01 -10.29 3.17
C VAL A 21 7.50 -10.16 2.87
N GLY A 22 7.94 -8.96 2.48
CA GLY A 22 9.31 -8.72 2.07
C GLY A 22 9.74 -7.27 2.23
N PHE A 23 11.01 -7.09 2.56
CA PHE A 23 11.65 -5.78 2.63
C PHE A 23 13.03 -5.86 1.99
N ASN A 24 13.30 -4.99 1.03
CA ASN A 24 14.58 -4.89 0.35
C ASN A 24 15.07 -3.44 0.39
N SER A 25 16.03 -3.16 1.25
CA SER A 25 16.61 -1.82 1.42
C SER A 25 17.48 -1.38 0.24
N ILE A 26 18.10 -2.34 -0.47
CA ILE A 26 18.96 -2.06 -1.64
C ILE A 26 18.10 -1.54 -2.79
N ASN A 27 17.01 -2.25 -3.08
CA ASN A 27 16.07 -1.89 -4.14
C ASN A 27 15.00 -0.88 -3.70
N MET A 28 15.04 -0.43 -2.44
CA MET A 28 14.01 0.43 -1.82
C MET A 28 12.59 -0.07 -2.09
N GLN A 29 12.37 -1.35 -1.80
CA GLN A 29 11.12 -2.02 -2.07
C GLN A 29 10.56 -2.64 -0.79
N VAL A 30 9.25 -2.49 -0.59
CA VAL A 30 8.51 -3.16 0.47
C VAL A 30 7.32 -3.90 -0.15
N GLN A 31 7.08 -5.11 0.35
CA GLN A 31 6.00 -5.99 -0.09
C GLN A 31 5.20 -6.43 1.12
N TYR A 32 3.88 -6.34 1.02
CA TYR A 32 2.96 -6.79 2.06
C TYR A 32 1.72 -7.42 1.44
N GLU A 33 1.09 -8.31 2.19
CA GLU A 33 -0.16 -8.96 1.80
C GLU A 33 -1.32 -8.50 2.68
N LEU A 34 -2.51 -8.44 2.10
CA LEU A 34 -3.74 -8.26 2.86
C LEU A 34 -4.17 -9.61 3.45
N VAL A 35 -4.26 -9.69 4.78
CA VAL A 35 -4.65 -10.91 5.50
C VAL A 35 -6.15 -10.92 5.78
N SER A 36 -6.70 -9.78 6.22
CA SER A 36 -8.13 -9.66 6.49
C SER A 36 -8.62 -8.23 6.29
N SER A 37 -9.91 -8.09 6.03
CA SER A 37 -10.59 -6.80 5.86
C SER A 37 -11.96 -6.88 6.52
N ASP A 38 -12.36 -5.79 7.16
CA ASP A 38 -13.71 -5.55 7.66
C ASP A 38 -14.20 -4.21 7.08
N PRO A 39 -15.14 -4.20 6.10
CA PRO A 39 -15.88 -5.34 5.57
C PRO A 39 -15.02 -6.35 4.78
N PRO A 40 -15.47 -7.62 4.67
CA PRO A 40 -14.73 -8.67 3.94
C PRO A 40 -14.47 -8.29 2.49
N SER A 41 -13.22 -8.35 2.07
CA SER A 41 -12.85 -8.19 0.67
C SER A 41 -13.20 -9.45 -0.12
N HIS A 42 -13.83 -9.30 -1.29
CA HIS A 42 -14.10 -10.39 -2.24
C HIS A 42 -12.85 -10.74 -3.08
N CYS A 43 -11.71 -10.98 -2.42
CA CYS A 43 -10.48 -11.39 -3.08
C CYS A 43 -9.63 -12.19 -2.10
N ALA A 44 -9.25 -13.41 -2.48
CA ALA A 44 -8.53 -14.34 -1.62
C ALA A 44 -7.11 -13.86 -1.24
N SER A 45 -6.42 -13.15 -2.13
CA SER A 45 -5.10 -12.61 -1.84
C SER A 45 -4.84 -11.31 -2.60
N GLN A 46 -4.30 -10.32 -1.89
CA GLN A 46 -3.84 -9.06 -2.47
C GLN A 46 -2.42 -8.82 -1.98
N VAL A 47 -1.46 -8.83 -2.89
CA VAL A 47 -0.06 -8.54 -2.59
C VAL A 47 0.27 -7.17 -3.14
N HIS A 48 0.70 -6.28 -2.26
CA HIS A 48 1.07 -4.92 -2.59
C HIS A 48 2.58 -4.80 -2.62
N THR A 49 3.10 -4.19 -3.67
CA THR A 49 4.53 -3.88 -3.80
C THR A 49 4.70 -2.38 -4.00
N ILE A 50 5.45 -1.74 -3.09
CA ILE A 50 5.83 -0.34 -3.19
C ILE A 50 7.33 -0.27 -3.49
N THR A 51 7.71 0.43 -4.55
CA THR A 51 9.11 0.62 -4.95
C THR A 51 9.40 2.10 -5.17
N CYS A 52 10.48 2.58 -4.56
CA CYS A 52 10.98 3.95 -4.76
C CYS A 52 12.20 3.95 -5.68
N TYR A 53 12.14 4.72 -6.77
CA TYR A 53 13.24 4.89 -7.72
C TYR A 53 13.90 6.25 -7.49
N ARG A 54 15.17 6.25 -7.07
CA ARG A 54 15.95 7.47 -6.86
C ARG A 54 16.21 8.17 -8.19
N ILE A 55 16.00 9.47 -8.22
CA ILE A 55 16.36 10.33 -9.35
C ILE A 55 17.74 10.93 -9.03
N THR A 56 18.71 10.81 -9.94
CA THR A 56 20.11 11.15 -9.65
C THR A 56 20.35 12.65 -9.51
N ASP A 57 19.66 13.47 -10.29
CA ASP A 57 19.87 14.91 -10.38
C ASP A 57 18.99 15.73 -9.42
N LYS A 58 18.06 15.09 -8.71
CA LYS A 58 17.09 15.75 -7.83
C LYS A 58 16.95 15.00 -6.51
N ASN A 59 16.66 15.74 -5.44
CA ASN A 59 16.34 15.14 -4.13
C ASN A 59 14.88 14.64 -4.07
N HIS A 60 14.42 13.97 -5.12
CA HIS A 60 13.09 13.38 -5.21
C HIS A 60 13.22 11.94 -5.72
N CYS A 61 12.19 11.14 -5.48
CA CYS A 61 12.10 9.78 -6.01
C CYS A 61 10.78 9.61 -6.75
N PHE A 62 10.77 8.69 -7.72
CA PHE A 62 9.57 8.22 -8.35
C PHE A 62 9.06 7.00 -7.58
N VAL A 63 7.84 7.07 -7.05
CA VAL A 63 7.23 5.99 -6.27
C VAL A 63 6.24 5.23 -7.15
N THR A 64 6.33 3.91 -7.13
CA THR A 64 5.36 3.01 -7.75
C THR A 64 4.70 2.16 -6.69
N TRP A 65 3.39 1.90 -6.86
CA TRP A 65 2.62 1.03 -5.98
C TRP A 65 1.75 0.09 -6.80
N THR A 66 2.25 -1.12 -7.00
CA THR A 66 1.54 -2.19 -7.72
C THR A 66 0.78 -3.08 -6.74
N THR A 67 -0.32 -3.67 -7.21
CA THR A 67 -1.04 -4.71 -6.48
C THR A 67 -1.28 -5.87 -7.42
N ASP A 68 -0.87 -7.04 -6.98
CA ASP A 68 -1.17 -8.32 -7.61
C ASP A 68 -2.35 -8.94 -6.87
N PHE A 69 -3.40 -9.24 -7.63
CA PHE A 69 -4.63 -9.82 -7.11
C PHE A 69 -4.71 -11.29 -7.49
N SER A 70 -5.38 -12.09 -6.65
CA SER A 70 -5.80 -13.43 -7.04
C SER A 70 -6.85 -13.40 -8.15
N SER A 71 -7.00 -14.52 -8.87
CA SER A 71 -7.86 -14.61 -10.06
C SER A 71 -9.36 -14.39 -9.81
N ASP A 72 -9.79 -14.48 -8.56
CA ASP A 72 -11.16 -14.28 -8.09
C ASP A 72 -11.50 -12.81 -7.79
N VAL A 73 -10.58 -11.88 -8.09
CA VAL A 73 -10.80 -10.44 -7.87
C VAL A 73 -11.97 -9.90 -8.68
N THR A 74 -12.78 -9.03 -8.05
CA THR A 74 -13.86 -8.31 -8.73
C THR A 74 -13.43 -6.89 -9.12
N PRO A 75 -14.05 -6.28 -10.15
CA PRO A 75 -13.74 -4.91 -10.56
C PRO A 75 -13.90 -3.87 -9.44
N GLU A 76 -14.84 -4.10 -8.52
CA GLU A 76 -15.10 -3.22 -7.38
C GLU A 76 -13.91 -3.19 -6.40
N VAL A 77 -13.28 -4.35 -6.14
CA VAL A 77 -12.08 -4.44 -5.30
C VAL A 77 -10.89 -3.73 -5.95
N ILE A 78 -10.75 -3.83 -7.27
CA ILE A 78 -9.69 -3.13 -8.00
C ILE A 78 -9.89 -1.61 -7.91
N ALA A 79 -11.12 -1.13 -8.11
CA ALA A 79 -11.46 0.29 -8.02
C ALA A 79 -11.27 0.84 -6.60
N ASP A 80 -11.72 0.13 -5.58
CA ASP A 80 -11.52 0.48 -4.17
C ASP A 80 -10.02 0.58 -3.82
N CYS A 81 -9.24 -0.42 -4.24
CA CYS A 81 -7.78 -0.43 -4.05
C CYS A 81 -7.13 0.80 -4.72
N GLN A 82 -7.57 1.16 -5.93
CA GLN A 82 -7.07 2.34 -6.62
C GLN A 82 -7.39 3.64 -5.88
N TRP A 83 -8.62 3.80 -5.37
CA TRP A 83 -9.02 4.99 -4.62
C TRP A 83 -8.24 5.14 -3.31
N LYS A 84 -8.07 4.05 -2.55
CA LYS A 84 -7.28 4.05 -1.30
C LYS A 84 -5.82 4.44 -1.53
N LYS A 85 -5.22 3.99 -2.64
CA LYS A 85 -3.87 4.39 -3.04
C LYS A 85 -3.77 5.87 -3.37
N ASN A 86 -4.72 6.37 -4.17
CA ASN A 86 -4.73 7.77 -4.56
C ASN A 86 -4.87 8.69 -3.34
N ASP A 87 -5.81 8.38 -2.44
CA ASP A 87 -6.00 9.12 -1.18
C ASP A 87 -4.73 9.09 -0.32
N SER A 88 -4.09 7.91 -0.20
CA SER A 88 -2.82 7.78 0.53
C SER A 88 -1.71 8.66 -0.07
N PHE A 89 -1.62 8.76 -1.40
CA PHE A 89 -0.65 9.65 -2.05
C PHE A 89 -0.99 11.13 -1.90
N GLU A 90 -2.27 11.49 -1.85
CA GLU A 90 -2.70 12.87 -1.56
C GLU A 90 -2.35 13.26 -0.12
N GLN A 91 -2.62 12.38 0.85
CA GLN A 91 -2.22 12.56 2.25
C GLN A 91 -0.70 12.62 2.41
N LEU A 92 0.07 11.83 1.65
CA LEU A 92 1.53 11.90 1.67
C LEU A 92 2.03 13.27 1.20
N LYS A 93 1.44 13.82 0.14
CA LYS A 93 1.76 15.16 -0.35
C LYS A 93 1.41 16.23 0.67
N SER A 94 0.22 16.15 1.30
CA SER A 94 -0.18 17.12 2.33
C SER A 94 0.72 17.04 3.57
N SER A 95 1.14 15.83 3.96
CA SER A 95 2.00 15.62 5.13
C SER A 95 3.44 16.09 4.89
N SER A 96 3.95 15.98 3.67
CA SER A 96 5.29 16.49 3.33
C SER A 96 5.44 18.01 3.47
N LEU A 97 4.33 18.77 3.45
CA LEU A 97 4.32 20.21 3.72
C LEU A 97 4.54 20.57 5.20
N LEU A 98 4.56 19.58 6.11
CA LEU A 98 4.81 19.79 7.54
C LEU A 98 6.28 19.67 7.96
N VAL A 99 7.18 19.26 7.05
CA VAL A 99 8.62 19.13 7.33
C VAL A 99 9.41 20.40 6.93
N GLU A 100 8.80 21.32 6.18
CA GLU A 100 9.39 22.63 5.82
C GLU A 100 8.96 23.76 6.77
N ARG A 101 8.79 23.49 8.07
CA ARG A 101 8.62 24.52 9.11
C ARG A 101 9.74 24.47 10.14
#